data_AF-A0A9D5KJ80-F1
#
_entry.id   AF-A0A9D5KJ80-F1
#
_cell.length_a   1.000
_cell.length_b   1.000
_cell.length_c   1.000
_cell.angle_alpha   90.00
_cell.angle_beta   90.00
_cell.angle_gamma   90.00
#
_symmetry.space_group_name_H-M   'P 1'
#
loop_
_entity.id
_entity.type
_entity.pdbx_description
1 polymer ?
#
loop_
_entity_poly.entity_id
_entity_poly.type
_entity_poly.pdbx_seq_one_letter_code
_entity_poly.pdbx_strand_id
1 'polypeptide(L)'
;MRRIALAATTACFMAGCGDYPPAPAEVQPPAGMKLIPAARAGFIMGSGRGQEDEAPTRTVAFTDDFFMDTVEVTQERYEAVMGERPWEFPGDASLPAEKMTWFDAVLFCNELSKT
;
A
#
# COMPACT_ATOMS: atom_id res chain seq x y z
N MET A 1 8.26 72.74 21.65
CA MET A 1 7.60 73.02 20.36
C MET A 1 7.12 71.70 19.76
N ARG A 2 5.88 71.64 19.28
CA ARG A 2 5.11 70.44 18.89
C ARG A 2 5.45 69.92 17.48
N ARG A 3 5.49 68.58 17.28
CA ARG A 3 5.05 67.74 16.10
C ARG A 3 5.02 66.26 16.62
N ILE A 4 3.92 65.49 16.82
CA ILE A 4 2.93 64.80 15.93
C ILE A 4 3.62 64.00 14.80
N ALA A 5 3.43 62.72 14.48
CA ALA A 5 2.63 61.52 14.84
C ALA A 5 3.49 60.28 14.42
N LEU A 6 3.22 58.99 14.71
CA LEU A 6 2.08 58.16 14.27
C LEU A 6 2.22 56.76 14.90
N ALA A 7 1.12 56.21 15.40
CA ALA A 7 1.01 54.83 15.84
C ALA A 7 0.79 53.91 14.63
N ALA A 8 1.42 52.74 14.62
CA ALA A 8 1.02 51.61 13.80
C ALA A 8 1.26 50.33 14.62
N THR A 9 0.29 50.02 15.49
CA THR A 9 0.12 48.67 16.02
C THR A 9 -0.31 47.78 14.86
N THR A 10 0.59 46.92 14.40
CA THR A 10 0.23 45.86 13.46
C THR A 10 -0.71 44.89 14.17
N ALA A 11 -2.01 45.04 13.91
CA ALA A 11 -2.95 43.94 14.07
C ALA A 11 -2.67 42.96 12.91
N CYS A 12 -2.25 41.74 13.22
CA CYS A 12 -2.28 40.65 12.27
C CYS A 12 -3.04 39.46 12.88
N PHE A 13 -4.27 39.31 12.38
CA PHE A 13 -5.10 38.12 12.31
C PHE A 13 -5.18 37.19 13.54
N MET A 14 -6.28 37.35 14.28
CA MET A 14 -6.97 36.22 14.89
C MET A 14 -7.44 35.27 13.77
N ALA A 15 -6.66 34.22 13.48
CA ALA A 15 -7.21 32.98 12.97
C ALA A 15 -7.35 32.09 14.22
N GLY A 16 -8.47 32.14 14.91
CA GLY A 16 -9.66 31.42 14.46
C GLY A 16 -9.38 29.93 14.67
N CYS A 17 -9.83 29.37 15.79
CA CYS A 17 -9.97 27.93 15.97
C CYS A 17 -10.99 27.44 14.94
N GLY A 18 -10.56 27.33 13.69
CA GLY A 18 -11.35 26.71 12.65
C GLY A 18 -11.42 25.24 12.98
N ASP A 19 -12.64 24.73 13.13
CA ASP A 19 -12.94 23.32 12.99
C ASP A 19 -12.53 22.92 11.57
N TYR A 20 -11.24 22.66 11.37
CA TYR A 20 -10.78 22.00 10.17
C TYR A 20 -11.42 20.62 10.19
N PRO A 21 -12.14 20.22 9.12
CA PRO A 21 -12.55 18.84 9.02
C PRO A 21 -11.29 17.99 9.22
N PRO A 22 -11.34 16.92 10.03
CA PRO A 22 -10.20 16.06 10.22
C PRO A 22 -9.68 15.68 8.83
N ALA A 23 -8.35 15.68 8.68
CA ALA A 23 -7.73 15.17 7.46
C ALA A 23 -8.42 13.84 7.10
N PRO A 24 -8.68 13.56 5.80
CA PRO A 24 -9.29 12.30 5.40
C PRO A 24 -8.57 11.18 6.12
N ALA A 25 -9.31 10.33 6.83
CA ALA A 25 -8.71 9.25 7.60
C ALA A 25 -7.78 8.47 6.67
N GLU A 26 -6.50 8.39 7.02
CA GLU A 26 -5.56 7.55 6.29
C GLU A 26 -6.14 6.13 6.28
N VAL A 27 -6.33 5.56 5.09
CA VAL A 27 -6.82 4.19 4.95
C VAL A 27 -5.80 3.29 5.64
N GLN A 28 -6.18 2.68 6.76
CA GLN A 28 -5.27 1.79 7.46
C GLN A 28 -5.01 0.56 6.57
N PRO A 29 -3.74 0.19 6.34
CA PRO A 29 -3.43 -0.97 5.53
C PRO A 29 -3.99 -2.23 6.19
N PRO A 30 -4.49 -3.21 5.40
CA PRO A 30 -4.67 -4.56 5.89
C PRO A 30 -3.39 -5.07 6.56
N ALA A 31 -3.54 -5.93 7.58
CA ALA A 31 -2.39 -6.44 8.34
C ALA A 31 -1.33 -7.07 7.41
N GLY A 32 -0.07 -6.64 7.57
CA GLY A 32 1.07 -7.13 6.78
C GLY A 32 1.33 -6.39 5.47
N MET A 33 0.44 -5.49 5.05
CA MET A 33 0.57 -4.76 3.79
C MET A 33 1.13 -3.33 3.96
N LYS A 34 1.71 -2.81 2.87
CA LYS A 34 2.11 -1.40 2.74
C LYS A 34 1.40 -0.74 1.57
N LEU A 35 1.10 0.56 1.72
CA LEU A 35 0.58 1.38 0.64
C LEU A 35 1.65 1.57 -0.43
N ILE A 36 1.30 1.25 -1.68
CA ILE A 36 2.06 1.54 -2.87
C ILE A 36 1.39 2.74 -3.56
N PRO A 37 2.02 3.94 -3.56
CA PRO A 37 1.46 5.16 -4.13
C PRO A 37 1.56 5.15 -5.68
N ALA A 38 0.90 4.19 -6.31
CA ALA A 38 1.04 3.88 -7.72
C ALA A 38 0.23 4.81 -8.65
N ALA A 39 -0.83 5.48 -8.17
CA ALA A 39 -1.72 6.29 -9.00
C ALA A 39 -1.01 7.45 -9.73
N ARG A 40 0.14 7.87 -9.20
CA ARG A 40 0.90 9.03 -9.69
C ARG A 40 2.25 8.64 -10.28
N ALA A 41 2.51 7.35 -10.41
CA ALA A 41 3.79 6.82 -10.87
C ALA A 41 3.58 5.82 -12.01
N GLY A 42 4.46 5.91 -13.01
CA GLY A 42 4.60 4.88 -14.03
C GLY A 42 5.95 4.19 -13.89
N PHE A 43 6.02 2.92 -14.27
CA PHE A 43 7.28 2.19 -14.35
C PHE A 43 7.42 1.51 -15.72
N ILE A 44 8.66 1.18 -16.08
CA ILE A 44 8.95 0.43 -17.30
C ILE A 44 8.93 -1.05 -16.95
N MET A 45 7.96 -1.78 -17.53
CA MET A 45 7.84 -3.22 -17.39
C MET A 45 8.46 -3.93 -18.59
N GLY A 46 9.09 -5.07 -18.35
CA GLY A 46 9.75 -5.89 -19.38
C GLY A 46 11.23 -5.55 -19.56
N SER A 47 11.89 -6.26 -20.46
CA SER A 47 13.32 -6.15 -20.72
C SER A 47 13.62 -6.33 -22.21
N GLY A 48 14.50 -5.48 -22.77
CA GLY A 48 15.04 -5.67 -24.12
C GLY A 48 16.20 -6.66 -24.19
N ARG A 49 16.62 -7.22 -23.05
CA ARG A 49 17.71 -8.20 -22.93
C ARG A 49 17.24 -9.52 -22.27
N GLY A 50 15.96 -9.64 -21.97
CA GLY A 50 15.34 -10.80 -21.35
C GLY A 50 14.93 -11.86 -22.37
N GLN A 51 14.13 -12.83 -21.91
CA GLN A 51 13.49 -13.79 -22.80
C GLN A 51 12.46 -13.12 -23.72
N GLU A 52 12.01 -13.83 -24.76
CA GLU A 52 11.08 -13.29 -25.75
C GLU A 52 9.76 -12.80 -25.12
N ASP A 53 9.27 -13.47 -24.08
CA ASP A 53 8.06 -13.14 -23.35
C ASP A 53 8.23 -11.98 -22.33
N GLU A 54 9.47 -11.55 -22.07
CA GLU A 54 9.77 -10.36 -21.27
C GLU A 54 9.83 -9.08 -22.10
N ALA A 55 9.84 -9.19 -23.43
CA ALA A 55 9.95 -8.08 -24.36
C ALA A 55 8.59 -7.70 -25.00
N PRO A 56 8.43 -6.47 -25.52
CA PRO A 56 9.32 -5.32 -25.36
C PRO A 56 9.10 -4.60 -24.02
N THR A 57 10.03 -3.71 -23.67
CA THR A 57 9.81 -2.76 -22.58
C THR A 57 8.62 -1.84 -22.89
N ARG A 58 7.73 -1.64 -21.91
CA ARG A 58 6.57 -0.73 -22.02
C ARG A 58 6.31 0.02 -20.72
N THR A 59 5.82 1.25 -20.84
CA THR A 59 5.38 2.02 -19.67
C THR A 59 4.05 1.49 -19.16
N VAL A 60 3.98 1.17 -17.87
CA VAL A 60 2.77 0.78 -17.15
C VAL A 60 2.50 1.82 -16.06
N ALA A 61 1.24 2.24 -15.95
CA ALA A 61 0.77 3.14 -14.92
C ALA A 61 -0.53 2.57 -14.33
N PHE A 62 -0.71 2.77 -13.03
CA PHE A 62 -1.92 2.39 -12.31
C PHE A 62 -2.80 3.63 -12.12
N THR A 63 -4.11 3.44 -12.10
CA THR A 63 -5.08 4.52 -11.85
C THR A 63 -5.18 4.86 -10.37
N ASP A 64 -4.91 3.88 -9.51
CA ASP A 64 -5.16 3.95 -8.08
C ASP A 64 -3.93 3.48 -7.29
N ASP A 65 -3.82 3.98 -6.06
CA ASP A 65 -2.89 3.43 -5.08
C ASP A 65 -3.44 2.08 -4.59
N PHE A 66 -2.56 1.17 -4.23
CA PHE A 66 -2.96 -0.15 -3.76
C PHE A 66 -2.08 -0.62 -2.60
N PHE A 67 -2.59 -1.56 -1.81
CA PHE A 67 -1.82 -2.21 -0.76
C PHE A 67 -1.22 -3.52 -1.28
N MET A 68 0.00 -3.83 -0.83
CA MET A 68 0.67 -5.08 -1.16
C MET A 68 1.40 -5.61 0.07
N ASP A 69 1.37 -6.93 0.28
CA ASP A 69 2.17 -7.58 1.31
C ASP A 69 3.66 -7.34 1.07
N THR A 70 4.43 -7.19 2.15
CA THR A 70 5.89 -6.98 2.03
C THR A 70 6.69 -8.26 1.85
N VAL A 71 6.05 -9.40 2.06
CA VAL A 71 6.60 -10.75 1.94
C VAL A 71 5.55 -11.65 1.29
N GLU A 72 5.95 -12.80 0.78
CA GLU A 72 5.02 -13.83 0.34
C GLU A 72 4.07 -14.26 1.47
N VAL A 73 2.91 -14.80 1.11
CA VAL A 73 1.99 -15.39 2.09
C VAL A 73 2.72 -16.50 2.83
N THR A 74 2.83 -16.36 4.15
CA THR A 74 3.55 -17.32 4.99
C THR A 74 2.72 -18.58 5.24
N GLN A 75 3.40 -19.67 5.61
CA GLN A 75 2.76 -20.93 6.02
C GLN A 75 1.75 -20.69 7.16
N GLU A 76 2.15 -19.92 8.19
CA GLU A 76 1.26 -19.54 9.30
C GLU A 76 0.00 -18.82 8.84
N ARG A 77 0.15 -17.81 7.97
CA ARG A 77 -0.97 -16.99 7.52
C ARG A 77 -1.93 -17.76 6.63
N TYR A 78 -1.41 -18.60 5.75
CA TYR A 78 -2.23 -19.46 4.91
C TYR A 78 -3.02 -20.46 5.76
N GLU A 79 -2.37 -21.16 6.69
CA GLU A 79 -3.01 -22.13 7.58
C GLU A 79 -4.07 -21.48 8.48
N ALA A 80 -3.81 -20.26 8.97
CA ALA A 80 -4.78 -19.52 9.78
C ALA A 80 -6.09 -19.20 9.03
N VAL A 81 -6.05 -19.03 7.70
CA VAL A 81 -7.21 -18.72 6.86
C VAL A 81 -7.87 -19.98 6.32
N MET A 82 -7.07 -20.93 5.82
CA MET A 82 -7.56 -22.09 5.06
C MET A 82 -7.67 -23.37 5.89
N GLY A 83 -6.94 -23.46 7.02
CA GLY A 83 -6.94 -24.64 7.89
C GLY A 83 -6.23 -25.88 7.31
N GLU A 84 -5.43 -25.70 6.27
CA GLU A 84 -4.71 -26.78 5.58
C GLU A 84 -3.22 -26.44 5.37
N ARG A 85 -2.41 -27.46 5.08
CA ARG A 85 -0.94 -27.37 4.98
C ARG A 85 -0.44 -28.05 3.70
N PRO A 86 -0.48 -27.37 2.54
CA PRO A 86 -0.18 -27.98 1.23
C PRO A 86 1.32 -28.08 0.90
N TRP A 87 2.19 -27.38 1.64
CA TRP A 87 3.62 -27.23 1.30
C TRP A 87 4.44 -28.52 1.46
N GLU A 88 5.44 -28.68 0.58
CA GLU A 88 6.43 -29.76 0.60
C GLU A 88 7.57 -29.47 1.59
N PHE A 89 7.94 -28.19 1.78
CA PHE A 89 9.03 -27.79 2.67
C PHE A 89 8.50 -27.31 4.03
N PRO A 90 8.42 -28.18 5.06
CA PRO A 90 8.09 -27.73 6.40
C PRO A 90 9.28 -26.99 7.03
N GLY A 91 8.98 -26.08 7.96
CA GLY A 91 10.02 -25.37 8.69
C GLY A 91 9.43 -24.29 9.61
N ASP A 92 10.11 -23.16 9.69
CA ASP A 92 9.60 -21.98 10.38
C ASP A 92 8.26 -21.55 9.76
N ALA A 93 7.29 -21.20 10.60
CA ALA A 93 5.96 -20.81 10.15
C ALA A 93 5.96 -19.50 9.34
N SER A 94 7.04 -18.71 9.43
CA SER A 94 7.27 -17.51 8.63
C SER A 94 7.79 -17.78 7.21
N LEU A 95 8.05 -19.04 6.85
CA LEU A 95 8.43 -19.40 5.48
C LEU A 95 7.25 -19.20 4.51
N PRO A 96 7.49 -19.00 3.21
CA PRO A 96 6.42 -18.94 2.22
C PRO A 96 5.60 -20.23 2.17
N ALA A 97 4.28 -20.09 2.03
CA ALA A 97 3.41 -21.18 1.65
C ALA A 97 3.65 -21.52 0.17
N GLU A 98 3.92 -22.79 -0.14
CA GLU A 98 4.23 -23.26 -1.49
C GLU A 98 3.51 -24.59 -1.80
N LYS A 99 3.71 -25.17 -2.98
CA LYS A 99 2.91 -26.28 -3.58
C LYS A 99 1.41 -26.02 -3.72
N MET A 100 1.03 -24.78 -4.00
CA MET A 100 -0.37 -24.41 -4.23
C MET A 100 -0.62 -24.21 -5.72
N THR A 101 -1.82 -24.57 -6.17
CA THR A 101 -2.28 -24.21 -7.51
C THR A 101 -2.69 -22.73 -7.55
N TRP A 102 -2.84 -22.19 -8.76
CA TRP A 102 -3.40 -20.86 -8.91
C TRP A 102 -4.83 -20.75 -8.34
N PHE A 103 -5.62 -21.82 -8.41
CA PHE A 103 -6.98 -21.85 -7.85
C PHE A 103 -6.97 -21.75 -6.33
N ASP A 104 -6.03 -22.41 -5.66
CA ASP A 104 -5.87 -22.34 -4.21
C ASP A 104 -5.53 -20.91 -3.76
N ALA A 105 -4.66 -20.22 -4.51
CA ALA A 105 -4.34 -18.81 -4.25
C ALA A 105 -5.57 -17.90 -4.38
N VAL A 106 -6.43 -18.12 -5.38
CA VAL A 106 -7.69 -17.36 -5.53
C VAL A 106 -8.66 -17.67 -4.40
N LEU A 107 -8.77 -18.95 -4.00
CA LEU A 107 -9.61 -19.35 -2.86
C LEU A 107 -9.14 -18.69 -1.56
N PHE A 108 -7.84 -18.69 -1.28
CA PHE A 108 -7.26 -17.99 -0.14
C PHE A 108 -7.64 -16.50 -0.13
N CYS A 109 -7.49 -15.79 -1.25
CA CYS A 109 -7.88 -14.38 -1.34
C CYS A 109 -9.38 -14.17 -1.06
N ASN A 110 -10.23 -15.08 -1.55
CA ASN A 110 -11.67 -15.00 -1.32
C ASN A 110 -12.04 -15.25 0.14
N GLU A 111 -11.44 -16.24 0.81
CA GLU A 111 -11.67 -16.49 2.24
C GLU A 111 -11.14 -15.35 3.10
N LEU A 112 -9.94 -14.84 2.80
CA LEU A 112 -9.36 -13.69 3.49
C LEU A 112 -10.26 -12.44 3.38
N SER A 113 -10.91 -12.22 2.23
CA SER A 113 -11.79 -11.06 1.99
C SER A 113 -13.13 -11.12 2.75
N LYS A 114 -13.47 -12.25 3.37
CA LYS A 114 -14.67 -12.38 4.22
C LYS A 114 -14.43 -11.92 5.67
N THR A 115 -13.16 -11.75 6.04
CA THR A 115 -12.73 -11.40 7.40
C THR A 115 -12.69 -9.90 7.57
#